data_AF-A0A841AWM8-F1
#
_entry.id   AF-A0A841AWM8-F1
#
_cell.length_a   1.000
_cell.length_b   1.000
_cell.length_c   1.000
_cell.angle_alpha   90.00
_cell.angle_beta   90.00
_cell.angle_gamma   90.00
#
_symmetry.space_group_name_H-M   'P 1'
#
loop_
_entity.id
_entity.type
_entity.pdbx_description
1 polymer ?
#
loop_
_entity_poly.entity_id
_entity_poly.type
_entity_poly.pdbx_seq_one_letter_code
_entity_poly.pdbx_strand_id
1 'polypeptide(L)'
;MVPVVAVLLAGTAPASGYAAPPSTPGANTPAKLCAEALAVTTDADGDNHHSFRMPNGLLVDQVVPGRTFDPATASPARLTKVGLPARPDSDAVAPGELNRADWEKVARGLNRATPKPPCVKPGVHATTHSTNYSGYRATAASGETYSGAHSSITAPSYYASTCSDESMTQWVGVSNDTVLVQAGVYVTQATGAVESGGFIEFVRGSWDTGGVVDIDVPYVAGHRYYLDVHYADRYNWSLTVSDLDNGQNFSGFWTHPTGGGTDYLQPFAYFVSERLTYTLGSQSSLTQYMNHSDVRFRAATAKIHGAGDARLSIQRPDQQIMLSPGIGNQRLSNPDPLEVSASNFTEHWARCGVVESP
;
A
#
# COMPACT_ATOMS: atom_id res chain seq x y z
N MET A 1 -64.26 -32.39 -49.96
CA MET A 1 -63.47 -33.64 -49.85
C MET A 1 -62.03 -33.32 -50.22
N VAL A 2 -61.16 -33.26 -49.22
CA VAL A 2 -59.70 -33.16 -49.36
C VAL A 2 -59.13 -34.09 -48.28
N PRO A 3 -58.16 -34.98 -48.59
CA PRO A 3 -57.74 -36.03 -47.69
C PRO A 3 -56.73 -35.54 -46.65
N VAL A 4 -56.78 -36.22 -45.50
CA VAL A 4 -55.80 -36.24 -44.42
C VAL A 4 -54.59 -37.07 -44.87
N VAL A 5 -53.36 -36.58 -44.63
CA VAL A 5 -52.17 -37.44 -44.49
C VAL A 5 -51.29 -36.95 -43.33
N ALA A 6 -51.20 -37.86 -42.36
CA ALA A 6 -50.23 -38.13 -41.29
C ALA A 6 -49.18 -37.08 -40.87
N VAL A 7 -49.26 -36.77 -39.57
CA VAL A 7 -48.23 -36.22 -38.70
C VAL A 7 -47.10 -37.23 -38.51
N LEU A 8 -45.85 -36.79 -38.68
CA LEU A 8 -44.68 -37.44 -38.05
C LEU A 8 -44.05 -36.44 -37.07
N LEU A 9 -44.06 -36.82 -35.79
CA LEU A 9 -43.37 -36.13 -34.71
C LEU A 9 -41.87 -36.47 -34.77
N ALA A 10 -41.04 -35.47 -35.03
CA ALA A 10 -39.63 -35.50 -34.67
C ALA A 10 -39.40 -34.39 -33.63
N GLY A 11 -39.16 -34.79 -32.38
CA GLY A 11 -38.82 -33.89 -31.31
C GLY A 11 -37.45 -33.27 -31.52
N THR A 12 -37.37 -31.95 -31.40
CA THR A 12 -36.12 -31.23 -31.16
C THR A 12 -36.25 -30.50 -29.85
N ALA A 13 -35.35 -30.85 -28.91
CA ALA A 13 -35.16 -30.12 -27.66
C ALA A 13 -34.81 -28.65 -27.96
N PRO A 14 -35.23 -27.68 -27.12
CA PRO A 14 -34.68 -26.34 -27.22
C PRO A 14 -33.19 -26.41 -26.89
N ALA A 15 -32.35 -26.24 -27.92
CA ALA A 15 -30.95 -25.93 -27.72
C ALA A 15 -30.88 -24.59 -26.97
N SER A 16 -30.46 -24.65 -25.71
CA SER A 16 -30.06 -23.51 -24.91
C SER A 16 -28.82 -22.88 -25.54
N GLY A 17 -29.03 -22.03 -26.55
CA GLY A 17 -28.02 -21.12 -27.03
C GLY A 17 -27.85 -20.00 -26.01
N TYR A 18 -27.03 -20.24 -24.98
CA TYR A 18 -26.36 -19.13 -24.31
C TYR A 18 -25.45 -18.48 -25.34
N ALA A 19 -25.95 -17.43 -26.00
CA ALA A 19 -25.08 -16.46 -26.61
C ALA A 19 -24.28 -15.85 -25.46
N ALA A 20 -23.01 -16.25 -25.33
CA ALA A 20 -22.07 -15.53 -24.51
C ALA A 20 -22.17 -14.05 -24.91
N PRO A 21 -22.29 -13.12 -23.95
CA PRO A 21 -22.23 -11.71 -24.30
C PRO A 21 -20.92 -11.47 -25.06
N PRO A 22 -20.91 -10.61 -26.09
CA PRO A 22 -19.70 -10.28 -26.80
C PRO A 22 -18.66 -9.82 -25.79
N SER A 23 -17.49 -10.45 -25.82
CA SER A 23 -16.32 -10.03 -25.07
C SER A 23 -16.16 -8.53 -25.23
N THR A 24 -16.38 -7.80 -24.14
CA THR A 24 -16.10 -6.37 -24.04
C THR A 24 -14.68 -6.14 -24.53
N PRO A 25 -14.41 -5.10 -25.35
CA PRO A 25 -13.06 -4.81 -25.83
C PRO A 25 -12.13 -4.73 -24.63
N GLY A 26 -10.99 -5.42 -24.71
CA GLY A 26 -9.98 -5.43 -23.65
C GLY A 26 -9.75 -4.01 -23.14
N ALA A 27 -9.91 -3.85 -21.82
CA ALA A 27 -9.61 -2.60 -21.15
C ALA A 27 -8.23 -2.14 -21.62
N ASN A 28 -8.15 -0.94 -22.21
CA ASN A 28 -6.88 -0.28 -22.46
C ASN A 28 -6.23 -0.10 -21.08
N THR A 29 -5.35 -1.03 -20.68
CA THR A 29 -4.52 -0.84 -19.50
C THR A 29 -3.82 0.51 -19.67
N PRO A 30 -4.08 1.52 -18.82
CA PRO A 30 -3.37 2.78 -18.91
C PRO A 30 -1.87 2.47 -18.86
N ALA A 31 -1.12 2.92 -19.87
CA ALA A 31 0.31 2.67 -19.90
C ALA A 31 0.94 3.24 -18.62
N LYS A 32 1.72 2.42 -17.91
CA LYS A 32 2.49 2.88 -16.75
C LYS A 32 3.35 4.06 -17.17
N LEU A 33 3.32 5.14 -16.39
CA LEU A 33 4.14 6.31 -16.64
C LEU A 33 5.37 6.24 -15.74
N CYS A 34 6.50 5.84 -16.32
CA CYS A 34 7.76 5.73 -15.60
C CYS A 34 8.48 7.07 -15.51
N ALA A 35 9.15 7.28 -14.38
CA ALA A 35 9.98 8.44 -14.16
C ALA A 35 11.15 8.50 -15.16
N GLU A 36 11.56 9.72 -15.49
CA GLU A 36 12.79 9.96 -16.24
C GLU A 36 13.98 9.86 -15.28
N ALA A 37 15.00 9.06 -15.62
CA ALA A 37 16.25 9.05 -14.89
C ALA A 37 17.00 10.37 -15.11
N LEU A 38 17.39 11.02 -14.01
CA LEU A 38 18.21 12.22 -14.04
C LEU A 38 19.69 11.86 -13.82
N ALA A 39 20.49 12.86 -13.45
CA ALA A 39 21.89 12.67 -13.12
C ALA A 39 22.05 11.78 -11.87
N VAL A 40 23.09 10.94 -11.90
CA VAL A 40 23.60 10.27 -10.70
C VAL A 40 24.69 11.17 -10.12
N THR A 41 24.58 11.50 -8.84
CA THR A 41 25.62 12.23 -8.10
C THR A 41 26.18 11.36 -7.00
N THR A 42 27.37 11.69 -6.50
CA THR A 42 27.98 11.03 -5.35
C THR A 42 28.17 12.05 -4.25
N ASP A 43 27.76 11.72 -3.03
CA ASP A 43 27.88 12.62 -1.88
C ASP A 43 29.25 12.54 -1.18
N ALA A 44 29.42 13.33 -0.12
CA ALA A 44 30.64 13.37 0.66
C ALA A 44 30.96 12.06 1.41
N ASP A 45 29.93 11.25 1.66
CA ASP A 45 30.06 9.97 2.35
C ASP A 45 30.26 8.81 1.35
N GLY A 46 30.27 9.08 0.04
CA GLY A 46 30.49 8.11 -1.04
C GLY A 46 29.25 7.34 -1.51
N ASP A 47 28.04 7.76 -1.13
CA ASP A 47 26.78 7.20 -1.64
C ASP A 47 26.43 7.77 -2.99
N ASN A 48 25.82 6.94 -3.83
CA ASN A 48 25.28 7.37 -5.11
C ASN A 48 23.81 7.75 -4.97
N HIS A 49 23.50 8.98 -5.35
CA HIS A 49 22.16 9.51 -5.43
C HIS A 49 21.61 9.31 -6.83
N HIS A 50 20.60 8.45 -6.96
CA HIS A 50 19.88 8.21 -8.19
C HIS A 50 18.59 9.02 -8.18
N SER A 51 18.65 10.19 -8.79
CA SER A 51 17.50 11.08 -8.88
C SER A 51 16.64 10.75 -10.11
N PHE A 52 15.32 10.76 -9.95
CA PHE A 52 14.34 10.55 -11.00
C PHE A 52 13.33 11.69 -10.99
N ARG A 53 12.80 12.03 -12.17
CA ARG A 53 11.71 12.99 -12.32
C ARG A 53 10.44 12.25 -12.72
N MET A 54 9.45 12.28 -11.84
CA MET A 54 8.11 11.80 -12.13
C MET A 54 7.43 12.69 -13.19
N PRO A 55 6.44 12.18 -13.95
CA PRO A 55 5.74 12.96 -14.98
C PRO A 55 5.09 14.27 -14.48
N ASN A 56 4.70 14.31 -13.20
CA ASN A 56 4.14 15.48 -12.52
C ASN A 56 5.22 16.49 -12.06
N GLY A 57 6.51 16.21 -12.28
CA GLY A 57 7.63 17.06 -11.87
C GLY A 57 8.21 16.75 -10.48
N LEU A 58 7.60 15.84 -9.71
CA LEU A 58 8.09 15.40 -8.41
C LEU A 58 9.42 14.65 -8.57
N LEU A 59 10.39 14.96 -7.70
CA LEU A 59 11.71 14.33 -7.73
C LEU A 59 11.76 13.19 -6.72
N VAL A 60 12.31 12.07 -7.14
CA VAL A 60 12.54 10.92 -6.27
C VAL A 60 14.04 10.70 -6.22
N ASP A 61 14.62 10.71 -5.03
CA ASP A 61 16.02 10.45 -4.83
C ASP A 61 16.21 9.13 -4.07
N GLN A 62 16.77 8.15 -4.78
CA GLN A 62 17.09 6.85 -4.21
C GLN A 62 18.59 6.76 -3.96
N VAL A 63 18.95 6.55 -2.70
CA VAL A 63 20.35 6.53 -2.26
C VAL A 63 20.85 5.11 -2.24
N VAL A 64 21.83 4.82 -3.09
CA VAL A 64 22.57 3.56 -3.08
C VAL A 64 23.80 3.73 -2.20
N PRO A 65 23.93 2.96 -1.10
CA PRO A 65 25.05 3.09 -0.20
C PRO A 65 26.39 2.79 -0.88
N GLY A 66 27.38 3.62 -0.59
CA GLY A 66 28.76 3.46 -1.01
C GLY A 66 29.39 2.18 -0.45
N ARG A 67 30.53 1.77 -1.03
CA ARG A 67 31.20 0.52 -0.64
C ARG A 67 31.64 0.48 0.82
N THR A 68 31.93 1.64 1.40
CA THR A 68 32.37 1.83 2.78
C THR A 68 31.23 1.95 3.79
N PHE A 69 29.97 1.95 3.33
CA PHE A 69 28.83 2.00 4.23
C PHE A 69 28.75 0.72 5.07
N ASP A 70 28.82 0.91 6.40
CA ASP A 70 28.60 -0.12 7.39
C ASP A 70 27.36 0.23 8.23
N PRO A 71 26.24 -0.49 8.04
CA PRO A 71 25.03 -0.27 8.83
C PRO A 71 25.28 -0.36 10.34
N ALA A 72 26.23 -1.17 10.82
CA ALA A 72 26.47 -1.39 12.24
C ALA A 72 27.15 -0.20 12.94
N THR A 73 27.74 0.73 12.20
CA THR A 73 28.44 1.90 12.74
C THR A 73 27.92 3.22 12.20
N ALA A 74 27.10 3.20 11.14
CA ALA A 74 26.45 4.37 10.59
C ALA A 74 25.62 5.14 11.64
N SER A 75 25.61 6.47 11.51
CA SER A 75 24.78 7.37 12.32
C SER A 75 23.29 7.18 11.99
N PRO A 76 22.36 7.54 12.90
CA PRO A 76 20.92 7.46 12.63
C PRO A 76 20.52 8.20 11.34
N ALA A 77 21.04 9.41 11.13
CA ALA A 77 20.78 10.18 9.92
C ALA A 77 21.26 9.47 8.65
N ARG A 78 22.40 8.78 8.74
CA ARG A 78 22.94 8.02 7.61
C ARG A 78 22.14 6.75 7.33
N LEU A 79 21.67 6.05 8.36
CA LEU A 79 20.75 4.92 8.22
C LEU A 79 19.46 5.34 7.52
N THR A 80 18.81 6.40 8.01
CA THR A 80 17.59 6.96 7.40
C THR A 80 17.83 7.37 5.95
N LYS A 81 18.98 7.97 5.64
CA LYS A 81 19.32 8.40 4.29
C LYS A 81 19.35 7.26 3.27
N VAL A 82 19.97 6.14 3.61
CA VAL A 82 19.99 4.94 2.76
C VAL A 82 18.75 4.09 2.93
N GLY A 83 17.79 4.59 3.72
CA GLY A 83 16.50 3.98 3.87
C GLY A 83 16.43 2.76 4.78
N LEU A 84 17.41 2.67 5.69
CA LEU A 84 17.32 1.73 6.79
C LEU A 84 16.53 2.37 7.94
N PRO A 85 15.63 1.62 8.58
CA PRO A 85 15.00 2.07 9.82
C PRO A 85 16.05 2.33 10.90
N ALA A 86 15.69 3.11 11.92
CA ALA A 86 16.55 3.36 13.06
C ALA A 86 17.00 2.02 13.68
N ARG A 87 18.28 1.95 14.08
CA ARG A 87 18.81 0.75 14.72
C ARG A 87 18.13 0.57 16.10
N PRO A 88 17.65 -0.63 16.43
CA PRO A 88 17.12 -0.89 17.76
C PRO A 88 18.20 -0.72 18.84
N ASP A 89 17.87 0.00 19.91
CA ASP A 89 18.80 0.27 21.03
C ASP A 89 19.04 -0.95 21.92
N SER A 90 18.18 -1.98 21.84
CA SER A 90 18.33 -3.23 22.59
C SER A 90 17.78 -4.43 21.83
N ASP A 91 18.18 -5.64 22.25
CA ASP A 91 17.64 -6.91 21.72
C ASP A 91 16.22 -7.21 22.26
N ALA A 92 15.82 -6.52 23.33
CA ALA A 92 14.50 -6.61 23.94
C ALA A 92 13.58 -5.58 23.27
N VAL A 93 12.94 -6.00 22.18
CA VAL A 93 12.00 -5.16 21.44
C VAL A 93 10.61 -5.75 21.62
N ALA A 94 9.57 -4.92 21.74
CA ALA A 94 8.23 -5.47 21.99
C ALA A 94 7.81 -6.38 20.82
N PRO A 95 7.01 -7.43 21.07
CA PRO A 95 6.56 -8.32 20.01
C PRO A 95 5.94 -7.53 18.84
N GLY A 96 6.56 -7.60 17.66
CA GLY A 96 6.10 -6.91 16.46
C GLY A 96 6.94 -5.71 16.02
N GLU A 97 7.78 -5.17 16.91
CA GLU A 97 8.79 -4.18 16.56
C GLU A 97 9.98 -4.86 15.87
N LEU A 98 10.71 -4.09 15.06
CA LEU A 98 11.87 -4.60 14.35
C LEU A 98 12.98 -4.92 15.37
N ASN A 99 13.15 -6.20 15.70
CA ASN A 99 14.22 -6.61 16.60
C ASN A 99 15.60 -6.48 15.94
N ARG A 100 16.68 -6.51 16.73
CA ARG A 100 18.04 -6.36 16.19
C ARG A 100 18.38 -7.40 15.13
N ALA A 101 17.97 -8.66 15.30
CA ALA A 101 18.26 -9.72 14.32
C ALA A 101 17.53 -9.49 12.98
N ASP A 102 16.28 -9.05 13.02
CA ASP A 102 15.50 -8.70 11.83
C ASP A 102 16.02 -7.39 11.20
N TRP A 103 16.38 -6.39 12.01
CA TRP A 103 17.03 -5.17 11.52
C TRP A 103 18.33 -5.48 10.78
N GLU A 104 19.16 -6.38 11.31
CA GLU A 104 20.39 -6.80 10.64
C GLU A 104 20.13 -7.54 9.33
N LYS A 105 19.02 -8.28 9.20
CA LYS A 105 18.62 -8.86 7.90
C LYS A 105 18.26 -7.76 6.90
N VAL A 106 17.49 -6.75 7.31
CA VAL A 106 17.16 -5.58 6.48
C VAL A 106 18.44 -4.87 6.05
N ALA A 107 19.34 -4.61 6.99
CA ALA A 107 20.61 -3.95 6.73
C ALA A 107 21.51 -4.74 5.77
N ARG A 108 21.55 -6.07 5.87
CA ARG A 108 22.30 -6.94 4.92
C ARG A 108 21.63 -7.07 3.56
N GLY A 109 20.30 -7.02 3.52
CA GLY A 109 19.50 -7.10 2.30
C GLY A 109 19.51 -5.83 1.46
N LEU A 110 20.09 -4.74 1.99
CA LEU A 110 20.18 -3.46 1.31
C LEU A 110 20.81 -3.60 -0.08
N ASN A 111 19.96 -3.40 -1.10
CA ASN A 111 20.34 -3.60 -2.48
C ASN A 111 21.31 -2.50 -2.91
N ARG A 112 22.48 -2.89 -3.40
CA ARG A 112 23.49 -1.98 -3.95
C ARG A 112 23.38 -1.84 -5.47
N ALA A 113 22.38 -2.46 -6.10
CA ALA A 113 22.12 -2.31 -7.52
C ALA A 113 21.59 -0.92 -7.82
N THR A 114 21.88 -0.45 -9.04
CA THR A 114 21.26 0.77 -9.57
C THR A 114 19.73 0.62 -9.53
N PRO A 115 19.01 1.52 -8.85
CA PRO A 115 17.57 1.45 -8.78
C PRO A 115 16.94 1.68 -10.15
N LYS A 116 15.81 1.04 -10.39
CA LYS A 116 15.00 1.28 -11.58
C LYS A 116 14.16 2.55 -11.39
N PRO A 117 13.83 3.27 -12.48
CA PRO A 117 12.90 4.38 -12.40
C PRO A 117 11.54 3.91 -11.84
N PRO A 118 10.99 4.59 -10.82
CA PRO A 118 9.64 4.29 -10.32
C PRO A 118 8.59 4.57 -11.41
N CYS A 119 7.50 3.81 -11.42
CA CYS A 119 6.44 3.96 -12.42
C CYS A 119 5.09 4.15 -11.75
N VAL A 120 4.34 5.16 -12.21
CA VAL A 120 2.96 5.39 -11.77
C VAL A 120 2.02 4.52 -12.57
N LYS A 121 0.97 4.02 -11.92
CA LYS A 121 -0.24 3.52 -12.58
C LYS A 121 -1.30 4.62 -12.58
N PRO A 122 -1.46 5.37 -13.69
CA PRO A 122 -2.41 6.48 -13.72
C PRO A 122 -3.83 5.97 -13.49
N GLY A 123 -4.58 6.68 -12.65
CA GLY A 123 -5.97 6.35 -12.35
C GLY A 123 -6.15 5.22 -11.36
N VAL A 124 -5.09 4.63 -10.79
CA VAL A 124 -5.20 3.71 -9.65
C VAL A 124 -4.83 4.46 -8.40
N HIS A 125 -5.73 4.58 -7.44
CA HIS A 125 -5.50 5.34 -6.21
C HIS A 125 -5.98 4.59 -4.99
N ALA A 126 -5.29 4.76 -3.87
CA ALA A 126 -5.99 4.72 -2.60
C ALA A 126 -6.90 5.95 -2.48
N THR A 127 -8.14 5.77 -2.06
CA THR A 127 -9.05 6.89 -1.78
C THR A 127 -9.40 6.91 -0.30
N THR A 128 -9.50 8.10 0.30
CA THR A 128 -9.87 8.25 1.71
C THR A 128 -11.38 8.33 1.91
N HIS A 129 -12.04 7.20 2.21
CA HIS A 129 -13.45 7.18 2.59
C HIS A 129 -13.78 6.15 3.70
N SER A 130 -14.72 6.45 4.60
CA SER A 130 -15.02 5.54 5.72
C SER A 130 -15.61 4.16 5.33
N THR A 131 -15.95 3.94 4.06
CA THR A 131 -16.50 2.66 3.56
C THR A 131 -15.47 1.76 2.87
N ASN A 132 -14.27 2.25 2.57
CA ASN A 132 -13.26 1.49 1.84
C ASN A 132 -12.08 1.01 2.70
N TYR A 133 -12.09 1.33 4.00
CA TYR A 133 -11.04 0.97 4.95
C TYR A 133 -11.52 -0.05 5.98
N SER A 134 -10.60 -0.93 6.35
CA SER A 134 -10.66 -1.74 7.55
C SER A 134 -9.35 -1.53 8.29
N GLY A 135 -9.39 -1.45 9.62
CA GLY A 135 -8.18 -1.36 10.45
C GLY A 135 -8.34 -0.33 11.54
N TYR A 136 -7.30 0.47 11.76
CA TYR A 136 -7.31 1.50 12.80
C TYR A 136 -6.82 2.85 12.30
N ARG A 137 -7.48 3.90 12.81
CA ARG A 137 -7.09 5.30 12.64
C ARG A 137 -6.81 5.93 13.99
N ALA A 138 -5.59 6.40 14.20
CA ALA A 138 -5.28 7.24 15.36
C ALA A 138 -5.56 8.71 15.04
N THR A 139 -6.01 9.45 16.04
CA THR A 139 -6.26 10.90 15.94
C THR A 139 -5.34 11.64 16.90
N ALA A 140 -4.58 12.60 16.37
CA ALA A 140 -3.65 13.41 17.15
C ALA A 140 -4.41 14.25 18.19
N ALA A 141 -3.75 14.56 19.30
CA ALA A 141 -4.34 15.47 20.28
C ALA A 141 -4.55 16.86 19.64
N SER A 142 -5.45 17.66 20.23
CA SER A 142 -5.75 18.99 19.69
C SER A 142 -4.50 19.85 19.56
N GLY A 143 -4.21 20.32 18.35
CA GLY A 143 -3.03 21.13 18.03
C GLY A 143 -1.77 20.34 17.65
N GLU A 144 -1.81 19.01 17.73
CA GLU A 144 -0.74 18.13 17.26
C GLU A 144 -1.04 17.60 15.86
N THR A 145 0.01 17.17 15.17
CA THR A 145 -0.07 16.48 13.88
C THR A 145 0.88 15.30 13.89
N TYR A 146 0.63 14.32 13.03
CA TYR A 146 1.58 13.24 12.81
C TYR A 146 2.59 13.62 11.73
N SER A 147 3.84 13.24 11.98
CA SER A 147 4.96 13.29 11.05
C SER A 147 5.25 11.93 10.42
N GLY A 148 4.49 10.89 10.74
CA GLY A 148 4.72 9.57 10.16
C GLY A 148 3.91 8.47 10.80
N ALA A 149 4.02 7.28 10.21
CA ALA A 149 3.41 6.06 10.70
C ALA A 149 4.24 4.85 10.25
N HIS A 150 4.33 3.82 11.09
CA HIS A 150 4.98 2.57 10.73
C HIS A 150 4.39 1.34 11.40
N SER A 151 4.50 0.21 10.72
CA SER A 151 4.06 -1.10 11.19
C SER A 151 4.82 -2.17 10.44
N SER A 152 4.88 -3.38 11.01
CA SER A 152 5.10 -4.57 10.19
C SER A 152 3.78 -5.27 9.89
N ILE A 153 3.68 -5.92 8.74
CA ILE A 153 2.53 -6.70 8.31
C ILE A 153 2.98 -8.09 7.87
N THR A 154 2.08 -9.07 7.93
CA THR A 154 2.23 -10.31 7.13
C THR A 154 1.38 -10.13 5.88
N ALA A 155 2.00 -10.16 4.70
CA ALA A 155 1.29 -10.10 3.43
C ALA A 155 0.37 -11.32 3.31
N PRO A 156 -0.94 -11.14 3.11
CA PRO A 156 -1.85 -12.27 3.09
C PRO A 156 -1.66 -13.12 1.83
N SER A 157 -2.05 -14.40 1.90
CA SER A 157 -2.33 -15.14 0.66
C SER A 157 -3.54 -14.52 -0.01
N TYR A 158 -3.60 -14.52 -1.34
CA TYR A 158 -4.80 -14.10 -2.07
C TYR A 158 -5.33 -15.24 -2.92
N TYR A 159 -6.63 -15.19 -3.17
CA TYR A 159 -7.35 -16.18 -3.93
C TYR A 159 -8.15 -15.44 -4.98
N ALA A 160 -7.89 -15.72 -6.25
CA ALA A 160 -8.72 -15.19 -7.32
C ALA A 160 -10.16 -15.64 -7.10
N SER A 161 -11.08 -14.68 -7.00
CA SER A 161 -12.49 -14.97 -6.80
C SER A 161 -13.25 -14.88 -8.12
N THR A 162 -14.57 -15.11 -8.07
CA THR A 162 -15.45 -14.91 -9.22
C THR A 162 -15.78 -13.43 -9.45
N CYS A 163 -15.37 -12.54 -8.56
CA CYS A 163 -15.57 -11.11 -8.70
C CYS A 163 -14.62 -10.54 -9.74
N SER A 164 -15.14 -9.70 -10.63
CA SER A 164 -14.30 -8.89 -11.51
C SER A 164 -13.75 -7.70 -10.73
N ASP A 165 -12.57 -7.25 -11.14
CA ASP A 165 -11.95 -6.01 -10.69
C ASP A 165 -11.73 -5.95 -9.17
N GLU A 166 -10.98 -6.93 -8.66
CA GLU A 166 -10.64 -7.03 -7.25
C GLU A 166 -9.33 -6.30 -6.94
N SER A 167 -9.23 -5.72 -5.75
CA SER A 167 -7.94 -5.33 -5.18
C SER A 167 -7.92 -5.49 -3.67
N MET A 168 -6.71 -5.56 -3.14
CA MET A 168 -6.42 -5.35 -1.73
C MET A 168 -5.09 -4.60 -1.62
N THR A 169 -5.05 -3.65 -0.70
CA THR A 169 -3.80 -3.05 -0.24
C THR A 169 -3.70 -3.14 1.26
N GLN A 170 -2.47 -3.17 1.76
CA GLN A 170 -2.15 -2.99 3.17
C GLN A 170 -1.12 -1.88 3.27
N TRP A 171 -1.42 -0.85 4.05
CA TRP A 171 -0.57 0.33 4.10
C TRP A 171 -0.59 1.03 5.46
N VAL A 172 0.43 1.86 5.65
CA VAL A 172 0.51 2.84 6.73
C VAL A 172 0.63 4.23 6.13
N GLY A 173 0.04 5.23 6.78
CA GLY A 173 0.03 6.58 6.23
C GLY A 173 -0.43 7.66 7.18
N VAL A 174 -0.27 8.90 6.74
CA VAL A 174 -0.69 10.12 7.47
C VAL A 174 -1.63 10.92 6.58
N SER A 175 -2.77 11.35 7.14
CA SER A 175 -3.83 12.00 6.36
C SER A 175 -4.75 12.90 7.21
N ASN A 176 -5.48 13.80 6.53
CA ASN A 176 -6.64 14.53 7.06
C ASN A 176 -7.94 14.16 6.31
N ASP A 177 -7.95 13.00 5.68
CA ASP A 177 -9.01 12.48 4.80
C ASP A 177 -9.14 13.24 3.47
N THR A 178 -8.32 14.26 3.22
CA THR A 178 -8.23 15.00 1.95
C THR A 178 -6.90 14.81 1.25
N VAL A 179 -5.80 14.92 1.99
CA VAL A 179 -4.42 14.70 1.53
C VAL A 179 -3.86 13.48 2.27
N LEU A 180 -3.08 12.65 1.58
CA LEU A 180 -2.53 11.41 2.16
C LEU A 180 -1.11 11.18 1.65
N VAL A 181 -0.23 10.73 2.53
CA VAL A 181 1.06 10.11 2.19
C VAL A 181 1.09 8.71 2.79
N GLN A 182 1.50 7.73 1.98
CA GLN A 182 1.45 6.33 2.38
C GLN A 182 2.48 5.45 1.69
N ALA A 183 2.77 4.33 2.35
CA ALA A 183 3.59 3.25 1.84
C ALA A 183 2.93 1.91 2.19
N GLY A 184 2.99 0.95 1.27
CA GLY A 184 2.28 -0.30 1.45
C GLY A 184 2.65 -1.37 0.44
N VAL A 185 1.85 -2.43 0.46
CA VAL A 185 1.86 -3.49 -0.54
C VAL A 185 0.46 -3.65 -1.11
N TYR A 186 0.38 -4.10 -2.36
CA TYR A 186 -0.89 -4.29 -3.05
C TYR A 186 -0.94 -5.58 -3.85
N VAL A 187 -2.17 -6.03 -4.08
CA VAL A 187 -2.54 -6.98 -5.13
C VAL A 187 -3.79 -6.42 -5.82
N THR A 188 -3.79 -6.38 -7.15
CA THR A 188 -4.91 -5.89 -7.95
C THR A 188 -5.13 -6.77 -9.18
N GLN A 189 -6.38 -6.97 -9.56
CA GLN A 189 -6.81 -7.67 -10.76
C GLN A 189 -7.90 -6.88 -11.51
N ALA A 190 -7.71 -5.57 -11.65
CA ALA A 190 -8.66 -4.70 -12.36
C ALA A 190 -8.58 -4.76 -13.90
N THR A 191 -7.54 -5.38 -14.45
CA THR A 191 -7.31 -5.45 -15.90
C THR A 191 -7.31 -6.89 -16.41
N GLY A 192 -7.77 -7.84 -15.59
CA GLY A 192 -7.75 -9.28 -15.87
C GLY A 192 -6.43 -9.98 -15.57
N ALA A 193 -5.31 -9.26 -15.50
CA ALA A 193 -4.03 -9.76 -15.00
C ALA A 193 -3.84 -9.39 -13.53
N VAL A 194 -3.27 -10.29 -12.74
CA VAL A 194 -2.88 -10.01 -11.36
C VAL A 194 -1.58 -9.21 -11.36
N GLU A 195 -1.63 -8.01 -10.81
CA GLU A 195 -0.47 -7.19 -10.52
C GLU A 195 -0.29 -7.09 -9.00
N SER A 196 0.95 -7.19 -8.54
CA SER A 196 1.25 -7.09 -7.11
C SER A 196 2.65 -6.55 -6.88
N GLY A 197 2.85 -5.90 -5.73
CA GLY A 197 4.13 -5.33 -5.37
C GLY A 197 4.03 -4.41 -4.16
N GLY A 198 5.16 -3.82 -3.79
CA GLY A 198 5.20 -2.64 -2.94
C GLY A 198 4.72 -1.41 -3.70
N PHE A 199 4.25 -0.42 -2.95
CA PHE A 199 3.93 0.88 -3.50
C PHE A 199 4.17 2.01 -2.49
N ILE A 200 4.24 3.21 -3.04
CA ILE A 200 4.07 4.45 -2.31
C ILE A 200 3.05 5.33 -3.02
N GLU A 201 2.46 6.29 -2.31
CA GLU A 201 1.58 7.28 -2.94
C GLU A 201 1.53 8.59 -2.14
N PHE A 202 1.46 9.71 -2.86
CA PHE A 202 0.96 10.98 -2.33
C PHE A 202 -0.36 11.27 -3.04
N VAL A 203 -1.43 11.44 -2.27
CA VAL A 203 -2.78 11.66 -2.81
C VAL A 203 -3.18 13.10 -2.58
N ARG A 204 -3.57 13.79 -3.68
CA ARG A 204 -3.90 15.23 -3.70
C ARG A 204 -2.73 16.10 -3.22
N GLY A 205 -2.97 17.41 -3.12
CA GLY A 205 -1.95 18.36 -2.68
C GLY A 205 -0.89 18.65 -3.75
N SER A 206 0.16 19.37 -3.35
CA SER A 206 1.22 19.82 -4.25
C SER A 206 2.15 18.69 -4.72
N TRP A 207 2.12 17.54 -4.05
CA TRP A 207 2.97 16.38 -4.33
C TRP A 207 2.20 15.19 -4.91
N ASP A 208 0.94 15.38 -5.30
CA ASP A 208 0.06 14.32 -5.81
C ASP A 208 0.75 13.50 -6.90
N THR A 209 0.97 12.20 -6.66
CA THR A 209 1.63 11.30 -7.61
C THR A 209 0.73 10.97 -8.81
N GLY A 210 -0.56 11.29 -8.75
CA GLY A 210 -1.53 10.98 -9.80
C GLY A 210 -1.93 9.50 -9.84
N GLY A 211 -1.58 8.76 -8.80
CA GLY A 211 -1.85 7.33 -8.63
C GLY A 211 -0.74 6.62 -7.86
N VAL A 212 -0.96 5.33 -7.65
CA VAL A 212 -0.04 4.41 -7.01
C VAL A 212 1.28 4.35 -7.79
N VAL A 213 2.39 4.55 -7.08
CA VAL A 213 3.74 4.44 -7.63
C VAL A 213 4.32 3.07 -7.29
N ASP A 214 4.54 2.26 -8.32
CA ASP A 214 5.23 0.98 -8.19
C ASP A 214 6.69 1.18 -7.83
N ILE A 215 7.13 0.42 -6.84
CA ILE A 215 8.52 0.33 -6.38
C ILE A 215 9.01 -1.11 -6.58
N ASP A 216 10.33 -1.30 -6.70
CA ASP A 216 10.96 -2.60 -7.00
C ASP A 216 11.05 -3.49 -5.74
N VAL A 217 9.92 -3.68 -5.06
CA VAL A 217 9.74 -4.61 -3.94
C VAL A 217 8.63 -5.59 -4.32
N PRO A 218 8.92 -6.89 -4.49
CA PRO A 218 7.93 -7.87 -4.90
C PRO A 218 6.97 -8.17 -3.75
N TYR A 219 5.74 -8.52 -4.12
CA TYR A 219 4.78 -9.10 -3.21
C TYR A 219 4.96 -10.62 -3.14
N VAL A 220 5.12 -11.16 -1.95
CA VAL A 220 5.17 -12.59 -1.69
C VAL A 220 4.25 -12.92 -0.53
N ALA A 221 3.22 -13.73 -0.78
CA ALA A 221 2.28 -14.15 0.23
C ALA A 221 2.98 -14.85 1.41
N GLY A 222 2.58 -14.52 2.64
CA GLY A 222 3.16 -15.05 3.86
C GLY A 222 4.43 -14.34 4.33
N HIS A 223 5.07 -13.53 3.48
CA HIS A 223 6.23 -12.74 3.90
C HIS A 223 5.82 -11.59 4.82
N ARG A 224 6.76 -11.17 5.67
CA ARG A 224 6.64 -10.03 6.57
C ARG A 224 7.18 -8.79 5.88
N TYR A 225 6.39 -7.72 5.87
CA TYR A 225 6.80 -6.43 5.34
C TYR A 225 6.88 -5.39 6.45
N TYR A 226 7.91 -4.56 6.44
CA TYR A 226 7.98 -3.33 7.24
C TYR A 226 7.62 -2.14 6.35
N LEU A 227 6.68 -1.32 6.83
CA LEU A 227 6.15 -0.15 6.14
C LEU A 227 6.40 1.07 7.02
N ASP A 228 6.94 2.16 6.44
CA ASP A 228 7.17 3.42 7.14
C ASP A 228 6.96 4.60 6.18
N VAL A 229 6.30 5.64 6.69
CA VAL A 229 6.34 6.99 6.11
C VAL A 229 6.78 7.97 7.16
N HIS A 230 7.65 8.92 6.79
CA HIS A 230 8.21 9.88 7.73
C HIS A 230 8.53 11.23 7.08
N TYR A 231 7.99 12.31 7.64
CA TYR A 231 8.33 13.68 7.33
C TYR A 231 9.75 13.97 7.79
N ALA A 232 10.63 14.32 6.85
CA ALA A 232 11.98 14.78 7.18
C ALA A 232 12.03 16.30 7.31
N ASP A 233 11.53 17.01 6.29
CA ASP A 233 11.46 18.47 6.29
C ASP A 233 10.46 18.98 5.23
N ARG A 234 10.34 20.31 5.07
CA ARG A 234 9.39 20.95 4.15
C ARG A 234 9.59 20.57 2.67
N TYR A 235 10.74 20.01 2.31
CA TYR A 235 11.10 19.56 0.97
C TYR A 235 11.15 18.05 0.83
N ASN A 236 11.20 17.29 1.94
CA ASN A 236 11.52 15.86 1.92
C ASN A 236 10.59 15.02 2.79
N TRP A 237 10.12 13.91 2.22
CA TRP A 237 9.50 12.79 2.93
C TRP A 237 10.28 11.51 2.65
N SER A 238 10.49 10.70 3.68
CA SER A 238 11.06 9.36 3.57
C SER A 238 9.93 8.34 3.55
N LEU A 239 10.02 7.36 2.64
CA LEU A 239 9.07 6.25 2.53
C LEU A 239 9.86 4.95 2.41
N THR A 240 9.48 3.95 3.18
CA THR A 240 10.13 2.63 3.22
C THR A 240 9.10 1.52 3.05
N VAL A 241 9.42 0.57 2.18
CA VAL A 241 8.75 -0.74 2.07
C VAL A 241 9.83 -1.80 2.04
N SER A 242 9.88 -2.68 3.03
CA SER A 242 10.91 -3.72 3.14
C SER A 242 10.30 -5.08 3.38
N ASP A 243 10.60 -6.05 2.52
CA ASP A 243 10.36 -7.48 2.76
C ASP A 243 11.44 -7.98 3.74
N LEU A 244 11.01 -8.28 4.96
CA LEU A 244 11.88 -8.71 6.06
C LEU A 244 12.36 -10.16 5.93
N ASP A 245 11.70 -10.97 5.09
CA ASP A 245 12.00 -12.39 4.96
C ASP A 245 12.99 -12.68 3.84
N ASN A 246 12.98 -11.90 2.75
CA ASN A 246 14.00 -11.99 1.69
C ASN A 246 15.01 -10.82 1.67
N GLY A 247 14.79 -9.77 2.49
CA GLY A 247 15.68 -8.63 2.65
C GLY A 247 15.57 -7.56 1.55
N GLN A 248 14.68 -7.73 0.56
CA GLN A 248 14.47 -6.70 -0.45
C GLN A 248 13.80 -5.48 0.16
N ASN A 249 14.30 -4.29 -0.20
CA ASN A 249 13.75 -3.05 0.29
C ASN A 249 13.73 -1.99 -0.78
N PHE A 250 12.76 -1.11 -0.63
CA PHE A 250 12.76 0.22 -1.20
C PHE A 250 12.77 1.18 -0.05
N SER A 251 13.64 2.18 -0.13
CA SER A 251 13.47 3.38 0.65
C SER A 251 14.20 4.55 -0.01
N GLY A 252 13.59 5.72 0.05
CA GLY A 252 14.12 6.92 -0.61
C GLY A 252 13.45 8.19 -0.14
N PHE A 253 14.04 9.31 -0.52
CA PHE A 253 13.44 10.62 -0.31
C PHE A 253 12.58 10.99 -1.51
N TRP A 254 11.35 11.36 -1.21
CA TRP A 254 10.50 12.08 -2.13
C TRP A 254 10.72 13.57 -1.87
N THR A 255 11.23 14.24 -2.90
CA THR A 255 11.65 15.63 -2.83
C THR A 255 10.84 16.46 -3.80
N HIS A 256 10.18 17.49 -3.28
CA HIS A 256 9.55 18.47 -4.14
C HIS A 256 10.34 19.79 -4.12
N PRO A 257 10.81 20.28 -5.28
CA PRO A 257 11.77 21.38 -5.35
C PRO A 257 11.23 22.71 -4.82
N THR A 258 9.91 22.90 -4.79
CA THR A 258 9.30 24.11 -4.22
C THR A 258 8.94 23.97 -2.73
N GLY A 259 9.13 22.78 -2.15
CA GLY A 259 8.65 22.44 -0.81
C GLY A 259 7.20 21.98 -0.82
N GLY A 260 6.47 22.19 0.29
CA GLY A 260 5.07 21.77 0.46
C GLY A 260 4.91 20.47 1.25
N GLY A 261 5.99 19.85 1.71
CA GLY A 261 5.93 18.62 2.50
C GLY A 261 5.17 18.78 3.83
N THR A 262 5.10 20.01 4.38
CA THR A 262 4.30 20.33 5.57
C THR A 262 2.80 20.14 5.36
N ASP A 263 2.32 20.16 4.12
CA ASP A 263 0.91 19.92 3.76
C ASP A 263 0.49 18.47 4.01
N TYR A 264 1.41 17.60 4.40
CA TYR A 264 1.16 16.19 4.75
C TYR A 264 1.39 15.90 6.24
N LEU A 265 1.72 16.92 7.05
CA LEU A 265 1.64 16.83 8.50
C LEU A 265 0.17 16.93 8.90
N GLN A 266 -0.46 15.79 9.17
CA GLN A 266 -1.92 15.70 9.28
C GLN A 266 -2.39 15.05 10.59
N PRO A 267 -3.65 15.26 11.01
CA PRO A 267 -4.11 14.86 12.33
C PRO A 267 -4.44 13.37 12.44
N PHE A 268 -4.40 12.59 11.36
CA PHE A 268 -4.68 11.16 11.39
C PHE A 268 -3.49 10.32 10.94
N ALA A 269 -3.28 9.21 11.63
CA ALA A 269 -2.38 8.13 11.22
C ALA A 269 -3.19 6.85 10.99
N TYR A 270 -2.92 6.17 9.89
CA TYR A 270 -3.71 5.05 9.38
C TYR A 270 -2.88 3.77 9.32
N PHE A 271 -3.53 2.66 9.67
CA PHE A 271 -3.00 1.30 9.62
C PHE A 271 -4.15 0.42 9.13
N VAL A 272 -4.25 0.27 7.81
CA VAL A 272 -5.48 -0.23 7.22
C VAL A 272 -5.22 -1.14 6.04
N SER A 273 -6.18 -2.04 5.83
CA SER A 273 -6.40 -2.64 4.52
C SER A 273 -7.47 -1.88 3.76
N GLU A 274 -7.27 -1.77 2.45
CA GLU A 274 -8.11 -0.95 1.58
C GLU A 274 -8.42 -1.65 0.24
N ARG A 275 -9.56 -1.27 -0.35
CA ARG A 275 -9.83 -1.40 -1.79
C ARG A 275 -9.40 -0.16 -2.56
N LEU A 276 -8.69 -0.38 -3.67
CA LEU A 276 -8.30 0.69 -4.59
C LEU A 276 -9.50 1.27 -5.36
N THR A 277 -9.36 2.53 -5.72
CA THR A 277 -10.21 3.21 -6.70
C THR A 277 -9.54 3.19 -8.07
N TYR A 278 -10.30 2.85 -9.10
CA TYR A 278 -9.90 3.01 -10.49
C TYR A 278 -10.65 4.20 -11.11
N THR A 279 -9.90 5.10 -11.73
CA THR A 279 -10.39 6.31 -12.40
C THR A 279 -10.10 6.22 -13.88
N LEU A 280 -11.15 6.22 -14.70
CA LEU A 280 -11.09 6.25 -16.16
C LEU A 280 -11.85 7.48 -16.66
N GLY A 281 -11.12 8.48 -17.16
CA GLY A 281 -11.72 9.76 -17.55
C GLY A 281 -12.31 10.49 -16.34
N SER A 282 -13.62 10.77 -16.37
CA SER A 282 -14.34 11.41 -15.25
C SER A 282 -15.04 10.42 -14.31
N GLN A 283 -14.93 9.11 -14.58
CA GLN A 283 -15.57 8.08 -13.78
C GLN A 283 -14.55 7.43 -12.84
N SER A 284 -14.90 7.35 -11.55
CA SER A 284 -14.14 6.61 -10.55
C SER A 284 -15.01 5.50 -9.97
N SER A 285 -14.47 4.29 -9.89
CA SER A 285 -15.12 3.14 -9.27
C SER A 285 -14.21 2.50 -8.22
N LEU A 286 -14.80 2.11 -7.09
CA LEU A 286 -14.11 1.25 -6.13
C LEU A 286 -14.08 -0.18 -6.67
N THR A 287 -12.90 -0.80 -6.60
CA THR A 287 -12.72 -2.23 -6.85
C THR A 287 -13.54 -3.07 -5.87
N GLN A 288 -13.72 -4.36 -6.17
CA GLN A 288 -14.15 -5.33 -5.17
C GLN A 288 -13.00 -5.65 -4.21
N TYR A 289 -13.31 -6.08 -2.98
CA TYR A 289 -12.27 -6.45 -2.03
C TYR A 289 -11.82 -7.88 -2.29
N MET A 290 -10.52 -8.06 -2.54
CA MET A 290 -9.95 -9.34 -2.92
C MET A 290 -10.09 -10.38 -1.81
N ASN A 291 -10.31 -11.63 -2.18
CA ASN A 291 -10.28 -12.75 -1.24
C ASN A 291 -8.85 -13.03 -0.78
N HIS A 292 -8.62 -13.05 0.53
CA HIS A 292 -7.28 -13.21 1.08
C HIS A 292 -7.20 -14.07 2.36
N SER A 293 -6.03 -14.22 2.97
CA SER A 293 -5.91 -14.76 4.33
C SER A 293 -5.86 -13.62 5.33
N ASP A 294 -5.95 -13.88 6.63
CA ASP A 294 -5.81 -12.83 7.64
C ASP A 294 -4.57 -11.95 7.42
N VAL A 295 -4.75 -10.64 7.63
CA VAL A 295 -3.65 -9.67 7.65
C VAL A 295 -3.31 -9.36 9.09
N ARG A 296 -2.04 -9.40 9.46
CA ARG A 296 -1.61 -9.09 10.83
C ARG A 296 -0.75 -7.84 10.85
N PHE A 297 -1.29 -6.74 11.36
CA PHE A 297 -0.54 -5.54 11.68
C PHE A 297 0.13 -5.70 13.04
N ARG A 298 1.40 -5.31 13.12
CA ARG A 298 2.23 -5.49 14.29
C ARG A 298 2.99 -4.21 14.64
N ALA A 299 2.97 -3.88 15.92
CA ALA A 299 3.58 -2.67 16.46
C ALA A 299 3.17 -1.40 15.71
N ALA A 300 1.87 -1.25 15.43
CA ALA A 300 1.33 -0.06 14.79
C ALA A 300 1.66 1.19 15.63
N THR A 301 2.46 2.09 15.04
CA THR A 301 3.06 3.23 15.74
C THR A 301 2.97 4.48 14.88
N ALA A 302 2.46 5.57 15.47
CA ALA A 302 2.37 6.87 14.82
C ALA A 302 3.45 7.80 15.40
N LYS A 303 4.05 8.62 14.54
CA LYS A 303 5.10 9.57 14.91
C LYS A 303 4.47 10.94 15.08
N ILE A 304 4.51 11.52 16.28
CA ILE A 304 3.95 12.85 16.53
C ILE A 304 4.97 13.92 16.12
N HIS A 305 4.55 14.91 15.33
CA HIS A 305 5.45 15.93 14.84
C HIS A 305 6.03 16.77 15.99
N GLY A 306 7.36 16.83 16.08
CA GLY A 306 8.06 17.53 17.17
C GLY A 306 8.06 16.78 18.51
N ALA A 307 7.56 15.54 18.55
CA ALA A 307 7.56 14.68 19.73
C ALA A 307 8.03 13.26 19.38
N GLY A 308 7.99 12.36 20.36
CA GLY A 308 8.38 10.97 20.19
C GLY A 308 7.31 10.11 19.52
N ASP A 309 7.72 8.90 19.13
CA ASP A 309 6.83 7.88 18.59
C ASP A 309 5.83 7.42 19.66
N ALA A 310 4.58 7.23 19.25
CA ALA A 310 3.52 6.80 20.14
C ALA A 310 2.75 5.64 19.52
N ARG A 311 2.75 4.53 20.24
CA ARG A 311 2.00 3.32 19.90
C ARG A 311 0.51 3.61 19.83
N LEU A 312 -0.16 2.98 18.87
CA LEU A 312 -1.60 3.13 18.68
C LEU A 312 -2.40 2.93 19.97
N SER A 313 -2.01 1.95 20.77
CA SER A 313 -2.67 1.60 22.03
C SER A 313 -2.74 2.73 23.07
N ILE A 314 -1.81 3.68 23.02
CA ILE A 314 -1.78 4.85 23.90
C ILE A 314 -2.74 5.93 23.37
N GLN A 315 -3.02 5.92 22.07
CA GLN A 315 -3.74 6.97 21.35
C GLN A 315 -5.24 6.72 21.21
N ARG A 316 -5.77 5.61 21.74
CA ARG A 316 -7.20 5.24 21.69
C ARG A 316 -7.80 5.37 20.28
N PRO A 317 -7.31 4.56 19.32
CA PRO A 317 -7.63 4.73 17.92
C PRO A 317 -9.05 4.31 17.61
N ASP A 318 -9.61 4.92 16.57
CA ASP A 318 -10.89 4.54 16.01
C ASP A 318 -10.73 3.26 15.18
N GLN A 319 -11.53 2.25 15.51
CA GLN A 319 -11.65 1.05 14.70
C GLN A 319 -12.45 1.35 13.44
N GLN A 320 -11.92 0.98 12.28
CA GLN A 320 -12.58 1.11 10.98
C GLN A 320 -12.98 -0.26 10.46
N ILE A 321 -14.19 -0.34 9.91
CA ILE A 321 -14.79 -1.56 9.39
C ILE A 321 -15.17 -1.32 7.94
N MET A 322 -14.71 -2.17 7.04
CA MET A 322 -15.00 -2.02 5.61
C MET A 322 -16.39 -2.59 5.30
N LEU A 323 -17.22 -1.82 4.60
CA LEU A 323 -18.57 -2.19 4.21
C LEU A 323 -18.74 -2.23 2.69
N SER A 324 -19.58 -3.15 2.20
CA SER A 324 -19.92 -3.25 0.78
C SER A 324 -20.82 -2.09 0.34
N PRO A 325 -20.47 -1.36 -0.74
CA PRO A 325 -21.36 -0.36 -1.32
C PRO A 325 -22.58 -1.06 -1.96
N GLY A 326 -23.78 -0.64 -1.58
CA GLY A 326 -25.03 -1.00 -2.29
C GLY A 326 -25.75 -2.27 -1.82
N ILE A 327 -25.08 -3.27 -1.24
CA ILE A 327 -25.73 -4.49 -0.72
C ILE A 327 -25.79 -4.43 0.80
N GLY A 328 -26.79 -3.71 1.34
CA GLY A 328 -27.21 -3.81 2.74
C GLY A 328 -26.15 -3.52 3.82
N ASN A 329 -25.10 -2.75 3.51
CA ASN A 329 -23.97 -2.49 4.42
C ASN A 329 -23.33 -3.78 4.95
N GLN A 330 -23.21 -4.81 4.11
CA GLN A 330 -22.51 -6.03 4.52
C GLN A 330 -21.05 -5.76 4.86
N ARG A 331 -20.55 -6.43 5.90
CA ARG A 331 -19.17 -6.31 6.35
C ARG A 331 -18.23 -7.06 5.40
N LEU A 332 -17.28 -6.35 4.80
CA LEU A 332 -16.24 -6.91 3.94
C LEU A 332 -14.96 -7.22 4.70
N SER A 333 -14.65 -6.43 5.72
CA SER A 333 -13.52 -6.67 6.60
C SER A 333 -13.78 -6.09 7.99
N ASN A 334 -13.26 -6.78 9.00
CA ASN A 334 -13.33 -6.40 10.40
C ASN A 334 -11.97 -6.65 11.07
N PRO A 335 -11.35 -5.64 11.65
CA PRO A 335 -10.20 -5.89 12.51
C PRO A 335 -10.66 -6.48 13.84
N ASP A 336 -9.87 -7.38 14.39
CA ASP A 336 -9.94 -7.78 15.79
C ASP A 336 -9.70 -6.57 16.71
N PRO A 337 -10.18 -6.62 17.96
CA PRO A 337 -9.81 -5.62 18.97
C PRO A 337 -8.28 -5.48 19.08
N LEU A 338 -7.80 -4.24 19.06
CA LEU A 338 -6.40 -3.90 19.20
C LEU A 338 -5.81 -4.51 20.48
N GLU A 339 -4.74 -5.28 20.33
CA GLU A 339 -3.92 -5.75 21.44
C GLU A 339 -3.15 -4.56 22.04
N VAL A 340 -3.70 -3.95 23.08
CA VAL A 340 -3.21 -2.68 23.66
C VAL A 340 -1.73 -2.77 24.11
N SER A 341 -1.24 -3.90 24.58
CA SER A 341 0.16 -4.05 25.01
C SER A 341 1.17 -3.92 23.86
N ALA A 342 0.81 -4.44 22.68
CA ALA A 342 1.73 -4.56 21.55
C ALA A 342 1.33 -3.72 20.33
N SER A 343 0.17 -3.06 20.36
CA SER A 343 -0.43 -2.39 19.19
C SER A 343 -0.52 -3.31 17.97
N ASN A 344 -0.92 -4.56 18.22
CA ASN A 344 -1.15 -5.56 17.18
C ASN A 344 -2.64 -5.70 16.92
N PHE A 345 -3.01 -6.00 15.68
CA PHE A 345 -4.37 -6.42 15.35
C PHE A 345 -4.36 -7.30 14.11
N THR A 346 -5.37 -8.15 14.01
CA THR A 346 -5.59 -9.00 12.84
C THR A 346 -6.80 -8.48 12.10
N GLU A 347 -6.72 -8.39 10.78
CA GLU A 347 -7.87 -8.11 9.94
C GLU A 347 -8.37 -9.40 9.30
N HIS A 348 -9.67 -9.62 9.49
CA HIS A 348 -10.41 -10.69 8.87
C HIS A 348 -11.29 -10.11 7.79
N TRP A 349 -11.38 -10.80 6.66
CA TRP A 349 -12.20 -10.37 5.54
C TRP A 349 -13.28 -11.43 5.24
N ALA A 350 -14.30 -11.02 4.48
CA ALA A 350 -15.40 -11.88 4.06
C ALA A 350 -15.61 -11.82 2.53
N ARG A 351 -15.89 -12.98 1.92
CA ARG A 351 -16.04 -13.17 0.47
C ARG A 351 -17.13 -12.28 -0.15
N CYS A 352 -16.76 -11.60 -1.23
CA CYS A 352 -17.64 -11.04 -2.26
C CYS A 352 -19.13 -10.97 -1.90
N GLY A 353 -19.49 -9.98 -1.06
CA GLY A 353 -20.87 -9.56 -0.86
C GLY A 353 -21.90 -10.62 -0.40
N VAL A 354 -21.50 -11.79 0.11
CA VAL A 354 -22.39 -12.72 0.81
C VAL A 354 -21.60 -13.59 1.81
N VAL A 355 -22.02 -13.57 3.08
CA VAL A 355 -21.59 -14.55 4.10
C VAL A 355 -22.23 -15.90 3.79
N GLU A 356 -21.43 -16.96 3.61
CA GLU A 356 -21.90 -18.31 3.93
C GLU A 356 -22.17 -18.33 5.43
N SER A 357 -23.45 -18.46 5.80
CA SER A 357 -23.84 -18.63 7.21
C SER A 357 -23.20 -19.89 7.79
N PRO A 358 -22.89 -19.93 9.09
CA PRO A 358 -22.27 -21.08 9.74
C PRO A 358 -23.03 -22.40 9.54
#